data_AF-A0A944IXG0-F1
#
_entry.id   AF-A0A944IXG0-F1
#
_cell.length_a   1.000
_cell.length_b   1.000
_cell.length_c   1.000
_cell.angle_alpha   90.00
_cell.angle_beta   90.00
_cell.angle_gamma   90.00
#
_symmetry.space_group_name_H-M   'P 1'
#
loop_
_entity.id
_entity.type
_entity.pdbx_description
1 polymer ?
#
loop_
_entity_poly.entity_id
_entity_poly.type
_entity_poly.pdbx_seq_one_letter_code
_entity_poly.pdbx_strand_id
1 'polypeptide(L)'
;MSHLALQTGRPDEAATLARAGRERMVRGPRVPALSARLHAMEARALAQLGEAAATQKALDQARKELARTPGAPPSYWLSPFDAAALASETAFSMNDLGMLPAAIEPAEEAVALRTGDRARSRVFGQITLATIRTRQGELEAACAVGRELLGACGTLGSVRITQQLGELARVLEPYRAERVVAEFLDCLEAVNQQRALLLAGISAPHTGGAVT
;
A
#
# COMPACT_ATOMS: atom_id res chain seq x y z
N MET A 1 12.69 4.98 7.66
CA MET A 1 13.73 4.59 6.68
C MET A 1 13.40 3.28 5.97
N SER A 2 13.13 2.16 6.66
CA SER A 2 12.86 0.87 5.97
C SER A 2 11.68 0.91 4.95
N HIS A 3 10.64 1.73 5.18
CA HIS A 3 9.52 1.87 4.22
C HIS A 3 9.95 2.58 2.93
N LEU A 4 10.86 3.56 3.04
CA LEU A 4 11.42 4.25 1.88
C LEU A 4 12.40 3.34 1.12
N ALA A 5 13.16 2.50 1.83
CA ALA A 5 14.04 1.50 1.21
C ALA A 5 13.24 0.47 0.40
N LEU A 6 12.11 -0.03 0.95
CA LEU A 6 11.16 -0.88 0.21
C LEU A 6 10.60 -0.18 -1.03
N GLN A 7 10.27 1.11 -0.93
CA GLN A 7 9.76 1.89 -2.07
C GLN A 7 10.82 2.21 -3.13
N THR A 8 12.12 2.14 -2.78
CA THR A 8 13.24 2.46 -3.67
C THR A 8 13.98 1.21 -4.15
N GLY A 9 13.41 0.03 -3.97
CA GLY A 9 13.97 -1.23 -4.47
C GLY A 9 15.24 -1.68 -3.75
N ARG A 10 15.39 -1.34 -2.46
CA ARG A 10 16.55 -1.74 -1.62
C ARG A 10 16.09 -2.68 -0.49
N PRO A 11 15.73 -3.94 -0.80
CA PRO A 11 15.18 -4.87 0.18
C PRO A 11 16.18 -5.24 1.28
N ASP A 12 17.47 -5.41 0.97
CA ASP A 12 18.50 -5.74 1.97
C ASP A 12 18.66 -4.63 3.03
N GLU A 13 18.69 -3.38 2.58
CA GLU A 13 18.73 -2.20 3.45
C GLU A 13 17.45 -2.11 4.29
N ALA A 14 16.28 -2.37 3.68
CA ALA A 14 15.01 -2.38 4.38
C ALA A 14 14.96 -3.43 5.51
N ALA A 15 15.43 -4.66 5.24
CA ALA A 15 15.52 -5.73 6.22
C ALA A 15 16.48 -5.36 7.37
N THR A 16 17.66 -4.85 7.01
CA THR A 16 18.68 -4.41 7.98
C THR A 16 18.16 -3.31 8.90
N LEU A 17 17.52 -2.29 8.32
CA LEU A 17 16.94 -1.18 9.08
C LEU A 17 15.79 -1.63 9.98
N ALA A 18 14.94 -2.55 9.51
CA ALA A 18 13.85 -3.09 10.32
C ALA A 18 14.38 -3.86 11.54
N ARG A 19 15.39 -4.72 11.32
CA ARG A 19 16.04 -5.48 12.38
C ARG A 19 16.78 -4.60 13.38
N ALA A 20 17.58 -3.64 12.91
CA ALA A 20 18.26 -2.68 13.77
C ALA A 20 17.28 -1.85 14.60
N GLY A 21 16.13 -1.47 14.04
CA GLY A 21 15.04 -0.82 14.77
C GLY A 21 14.53 -1.68 15.93
N ARG A 22 14.29 -2.98 15.67
CA ARG A 22 13.83 -3.92 16.70
C ARG A 22 14.85 -4.12 17.81
N GLU A 23 16.13 -4.27 17.47
CA GLU A 23 17.21 -4.43 18.45
C GLU A 23 17.32 -3.21 19.38
N ARG A 24 17.17 -2.00 18.83
CA ARG A 24 17.15 -0.76 19.63
C ARG A 24 15.95 -0.68 20.56
N MET A 25 14.81 -1.20 20.15
CA MET A 25 13.60 -1.22 21.00
C MET A 25 13.73 -2.11 22.25
N VAL A 26 14.58 -3.14 22.23
CA VAL A 26 14.80 -4.00 23.40
C VAL A 26 15.31 -3.20 24.61
N ARG A 27 15.98 -2.07 24.36
CA ARG A 27 16.59 -1.22 25.39
C ARG A 27 15.68 -0.08 25.89
N GLY A 28 14.44 0.02 25.39
CA GLY A 28 13.52 1.12 25.71
C GLY A 28 12.10 0.66 26.05
N PRO A 29 11.17 1.61 26.25
CA PRO A 29 9.76 1.29 26.50
C PRO A 29 9.16 0.44 25.38
N ARG A 30 8.38 -0.58 25.74
CA ARG A 30 7.69 -1.42 24.75
C ARG A 30 6.59 -0.62 24.05
N VAL A 31 6.68 -0.55 22.73
CA VAL A 31 5.69 0.08 21.84
C VAL A 31 5.18 -0.98 20.86
N PRO A 32 4.12 -1.75 21.20
CA PRO A 32 3.70 -2.90 20.39
C PRO A 32 3.37 -2.57 18.94
N ALA A 33 2.70 -1.44 18.69
CA ALA A 33 2.38 -0.98 17.34
C ALA A 33 3.64 -0.74 16.48
N LEU A 34 4.72 -0.20 17.06
CA LEU A 34 5.99 -0.04 16.36
C LEU A 34 6.66 -1.40 16.11
N SER A 35 6.64 -2.29 17.10
CA SER A 35 7.18 -3.65 16.93
C SER A 35 6.46 -4.41 15.81
N ALA A 36 5.13 -4.35 15.79
CA ALA A 36 4.30 -4.92 14.73
C ALA A 36 4.66 -4.36 13.36
N ARG A 37 4.80 -3.03 13.26
CA ARG A 37 5.20 -2.35 12.02
C ARG A 37 6.57 -2.81 11.54
N LEU A 38 7.58 -2.86 12.41
CA LEU A 38 8.93 -3.28 12.05
C LEU A 38 8.97 -4.73 11.57
N HIS A 39 8.21 -5.63 12.22
CA HIS A 39 8.07 -7.00 11.78
C HIS A 39 7.41 -7.12 10.40
N ALA A 40 6.35 -6.34 10.13
CA ALA A 40 5.72 -6.33 8.82
C ALA A 40 6.65 -5.81 7.71
N MET A 41 7.48 -4.81 8.03
CA MET A 41 8.47 -4.27 7.09
C MET A 41 9.62 -5.26 6.83
N GLU A 42 10.07 -5.98 7.86
CA GLU A 42 11.03 -7.09 7.71
C GLU A 42 10.43 -8.21 6.84
N ALA A 43 9.16 -8.58 7.06
CA ALA A 43 8.48 -9.59 6.26
C ALA A 43 8.44 -9.25 4.77
N ARG A 44 8.10 -7.99 4.44
CA ARG A 44 8.06 -7.53 3.06
C ARG A 44 9.44 -7.47 2.41
N ALA A 45 10.46 -7.06 3.16
CA ALA A 45 11.83 -7.09 2.66
C ALA A 45 12.29 -8.52 2.34
N LEU A 46 12.01 -9.47 3.23
CA LEU A 46 12.28 -10.90 3.02
C LEU A 46 11.50 -11.47 1.84
N ALA A 47 10.26 -11.00 1.63
CA ALA A 47 9.44 -11.42 0.50
C ALA A 47 10.07 -11.04 -0.84
N GLN A 48 10.60 -9.81 -0.95
CA GLN A 48 11.32 -9.34 -2.14
C GLN A 48 12.64 -10.08 -2.38
N LEU A 49 13.20 -10.70 -1.34
CA LEU A 49 14.38 -11.57 -1.43
C LEU A 49 14.03 -13.04 -1.72
N GLY A 50 12.74 -13.40 -1.80
CA GLY A 50 12.29 -14.78 -2.03
C GLY A 50 12.28 -15.68 -0.79
N GLU A 51 12.48 -15.11 0.41
CA GLU A 51 12.64 -15.85 1.67
C GLU A 51 11.28 -16.20 2.31
N ALA A 52 10.48 -17.04 1.64
CA ALA A 52 9.07 -17.29 1.98
C ALA A 52 8.83 -17.71 3.45
N ALA A 53 9.63 -18.64 3.99
CA ALA A 53 9.48 -19.10 5.37
C ALA A 53 9.79 -17.99 6.39
N ALA A 54 10.80 -17.15 6.10
CA ALA A 54 11.18 -16.04 6.95
C ALA A 54 10.13 -14.91 6.90
N THR A 55 9.57 -14.64 5.72
CA THR A 55 8.43 -13.73 5.53
C THR A 55 7.26 -14.14 6.40
N GLN A 56 6.82 -15.41 6.31
CA GLN A 56 5.68 -15.89 7.09
C GLN A 56 5.92 -15.76 8.60
N LYS A 57 7.11 -16.16 9.06
CA LYS A 57 7.50 -16.01 10.47
C LYS A 57 7.47 -14.56 10.93
N ALA A 58 7.93 -13.62 10.11
CA ALA A 58 7.91 -12.20 10.44
C ALA A 58 6.48 -11.63 10.48
N LEU A 59 5.60 -12.04 9.56
CA LEU A 59 4.17 -11.67 9.58
C LEU A 59 3.46 -12.21 10.83
N ASP A 60 3.77 -13.43 11.26
CA ASP A 60 3.21 -14.01 12.48
C ASP A 60 3.60 -13.20 13.73
N GLN A 61 4.84 -12.73 13.79
CA GLN A 61 5.27 -11.85 14.88
C GLN A 61 4.59 -10.48 14.80
N ALA A 62 4.42 -9.93 13.59
CA ALA A 62 3.69 -8.68 13.40
C ALA A 62 2.25 -8.78 13.93
N ARG A 63 1.54 -9.86 13.62
CA ARG A 63 0.19 -10.16 14.15
C ARG A 63 0.18 -10.23 15.68
N LYS A 64 1.13 -10.96 16.28
CA LYS A 64 1.24 -11.10 17.74
C LYS A 64 1.47 -9.77 18.45
N GLU A 65 2.34 -8.93 17.92
CA GLU A 65 2.61 -7.61 18.52
C GLU A 65 1.45 -6.64 18.31
N LEU A 66 0.79 -6.69 17.15
CA LEU A 66 -0.40 -5.85 16.91
C LEU A 66 -1.50 -6.16 17.92
N ALA A 67 -1.76 -7.44 18.20
CA ALA A 67 -2.76 -7.89 19.18
C ALA A 67 -2.51 -7.36 20.61
N ARG A 68 -1.28 -6.96 20.93
CA ARG A 68 -0.93 -6.36 22.24
C ARG A 68 -1.15 -4.85 22.30
N THR A 69 -1.41 -4.19 21.16
CA THR A 69 -1.54 -2.73 21.07
C THR A 69 -2.68 -2.16 21.92
N PRO A 70 -3.89 -2.76 21.98
CA PRO A 70 -4.98 -2.22 22.80
C PRO A 70 -4.67 -2.13 24.30
N GLY A 71 -3.73 -2.94 24.80
CA GLY A 71 -3.29 -2.93 26.20
C GLY A 71 -2.12 -1.96 26.49
N ALA A 72 -1.67 -1.17 25.51
CA ALA A 72 -0.52 -0.29 25.63
C ALA A 72 -0.92 1.19 25.62
N PRO A 73 -0.14 2.09 26.26
CA PRO A 73 -0.40 3.52 26.19
C PRO A 73 -0.30 4.05 24.75
N PRO A 74 -1.14 5.03 24.37
CA PRO A 74 -1.14 5.60 23.03
C PRO A 74 0.21 6.25 22.71
N SER A 75 0.73 5.98 21.52
CA SER A 75 1.99 6.56 21.04
C SER A 75 1.70 7.63 19.98
N TYR A 76 1.49 8.88 20.42
CA TYR A 76 1.09 9.99 19.53
C TYR A 76 2.14 10.38 18.47
N TRP A 77 3.41 10.07 18.71
CA TRP A 77 4.50 10.29 17.76
C TRP A 77 4.56 9.23 16.66
N LEU A 78 3.85 8.11 16.81
CA LEU A 78 3.85 7.01 15.87
C LEU A 78 2.65 7.10 14.94
N SER A 79 2.91 7.10 13.63
CA SER A 79 1.86 6.91 12.64
C SER A 79 1.12 5.59 12.90
N PRO A 80 -0.22 5.60 12.96
CA PRO A 80 -1.00 4.41 13.31
C PRO A 80 -0.62 3.19 12.47
N PHE A 81 -0.47 2.04 13.14
CA PHE A 81 -0.31 0.74 12.51
C PHE A 81 -1.38 -0.18 13.09
N ASP A 82 -2.39 -0.48 12.28
CA ASP A 82 -3.59 -1.20 12.66
C ASP A 82 -3.80 -2.46 11.80
N ALA A 83 -4.89 -3.20 12.04
CA ALA A 83 -5.20 -4.44 11.34
C ALA A 83 -5.21 -4.25 9.81
N ALA A 84 -5.80 -3.16 9.32
CA ALA A 84 -5.81 -2.83 7.90
C ALA A 84 -4.40 -2.58 7.32
N ALA A 85 -3.51 -1.96 8.08
CA ALA A 85 -2.12 -1.75 7.65
C ALA A 85 -1.38 -3.09 7.59
N LEU A 86 -1.57 -3.96 8.57
CA LEU A 86 -0.98 -5.29 8.59
C LEU A 86 -1.51 -6.19 7.45
N ALA A 87 -2.81 -6.13 7.16
CA ALA A 87 -3.43 -6.83 6.05
C ALA A 87 -2.82 -6.37 4.71
N SER A 88 -2.59 -5.05 4.55
CA SER A 88 -1.92 -4.51 3.36
C SER A 88 -0.48 -5.02 3.22
N GLU A 89 0.33 -4.99 4.29
CA GLU A 89 1.71 -5.51 4.22
C GLU A 89 1.76 -7.03 4.01
N THR A 90 0.77 -7.76 4.49
CA THR A 90 0.61 -9.19 4.21
C THR A 90 0.32 -9.42 2.73
N ALA A 91 -0.63 -8.69 2.14
CA ALA A 91 -0.93 -8.75 0.72
C ALA A 91 0.29 -8.41 -0.14
N PHE A 92 1.02 -7.34 0.18
CA PHE A 92 2.25 -6.98 -0.51
C PHE A 92 3.30 -8.09 -0.42
N SER A 93 3.51 -8.67 0.75
CA SER A 93 4.50 -9.72 0.95
C SER A 93 4.17 -10.98 0.12
N MET A 94 2.90 -11.40 0.11
CA MET A 94 2.47 -12.56 -0.70
C MET A 94 2.55 -12.27 -2.21
N ASN A 95 2.20 -11.05 -2.62
CA ASN A 95 2.36 -10.59 -4.00
C ASN A 95 3.84 -10.57 -4.44
N ASP A 96 4.74 -10.09 -3.59
CA ASP A 96 6.18 -10.02 -3.86
C ASP A 96 6.80 -11.43 -3.97
N LEU A 97 6.30 -12.40 -3.17
CA LEU A 97 6.66 -13.83 -3.28
C LEU A 97 6.04 -14.54 -4.49
N GLY A 98 5.13 -13.90 -5.23
CA GLY A 98 4.36 -14.54 -6.31
C GLY A 98 3.29 -15.52 -5.82
N MET A 99 3.01 -15.58 -4.52
CA MET A 99 1.96 -16.41 -3.92
C MET A 99 0.59 -15.73 -4.06
N LEU A 100 0.16 -15.50 -5.31
CA LEU A 100 -1.01 -14.67 -5.60
C LEU A 100 -2.29 -15.14 -4.90
N PRO A 101 -2.65 -16.45 -4.85
CA PRO A 101 -3.86 -16.89 -4.16
C PRO A 101 -3.87 -16.50 -2.67
N ALA A 102 -2.72 -16.58 -2.00
CA ALA A 102 -2.57 -16.20 -0.60
C ALA A 102 -2.58 -14.67 -0.37
N ALA A 103 -2.47 -13.87 -1.43
CA ALA A 103 -2.47 -12.41 -1.35
C ALA A 103 -3.89 -11.80 -1.40
N ILE A 104 -4.90 -12.55 -1.87
CA ILE A 104 -6.26 -12.04 -2.10
C ILE A 104 -6.98 -11.70 -0.81
N GLU A 105 -7.12 -12.67 0.10
CA GLU A 105 -7.87 -12.47 1.35
C GLU A 105 -7.29 -11.29 2.17
N PRO A 106 -5.97 -11.17 2.38
CA PRO A 106 -5.39 -10.00 3.05
C PRO A 106 -5.62 -8.68 2.29
N ALA A 107 -5.65 -8.70 0.95
CA ALA A 107 -5.91 -7.50 0.16
C ALA A 107 -7.37 -7.05 0.29
N GLU A 108 -8.32 -7.98 0.28
CA GLU A 108 -9.75 -7.71 0.51
C GLU A 108 -9.99 -7.21 1.93
N GLU A 109 -9.38 -7.84 2.93
CA GLU A 109 -9.45 -7.41 4.33
C GLU A 109 -8.91 -5.98 4.48
N ALA A 110 -7.77 -5.66 3.86
CA ALA A 110 -7.20 -4.32 3.89
C ALA A 110 -8.14 -3.25 3.30
N VAL A 111 -8.88 -3.57 2.24
CA VAL A 111 -9.89 -2.66 1.65
C VAL A 111 -11.10 -2.56 2.57
N ALA A 112 -11.63 -3.67 3.07
CA ALA A 112 -12.82 -3.73 3.89
C ALA A 112 -12.66 -2.95 5.21
N LEU A 113 -11.50 -3.05 5.86
CA LEU A 113 -11.21 -2.36 7.12
C LEU A 113 -10.96 -0.85 6.98
N ARG A 114 -10.82 -0.32 5.75
CA ARG A 114 -10.66 1.11 5.48
C ARG A 114 -12.02 1.69 5.08
N THR A 115 -12.76 2.16 6.07
CA THR A 115 -14.04 2.87 5.93
C THR A 115 -13.92 4.34 6.38
N GLY A 116 -14.95 5.15 6.08
CA GLY A 116 -15.05 6.53 6.56
C GLY A 116 -14.00 7.49 5.98
N ASP A 117 -13.32 8.23 6.86
CA ASP A 117 -12.34 9.28 6.54
C ASP A 117 -11.04 8.75 5.89
N ARG A 118 -10.88 7.42 5.81
CA ARG A 118 -9.67 6.76 5.29
C ARG A 118 -9.69 6.52 3.78
N ALA A 119 -10.37 7.37 3.02
CA ALA A 119 -10.52 7.26 1.57
C ALA A 119 -9.19 7.04 0.83
N ARG A 120 -8.14 7.80 1.19
CA ARG A 120 -6.81 7.66 0.59
C ARG A 120 -6.19 6.28 0.81
N SER A 121 -6.31 5.74 2.03
CA SER A 121 -5.76 4.42 2.33
C SER A 121 -6.56 3.31 1.67
N ARG A 122 -7.88 3.47 1.56
CA ARG A 122 -8.75 2.54 0.84
C ARG A 122 -8.35 2.44 -0.63
N VAL A 123 -8.10 3.58 -1.29
CA VAL A 123 -7.65 3.63 -2.68
C VAL A 123 -6.33 2.87 -2.87
N PHE A 124 -5.35 3.02 -1.97
CA PHE A 124 -4.12 2.23 -2.05
C PHE A 124 -4.37 0.72 -1.94
N GLY A 125 -5.29 0.31 -1.05
CA GLY A 125 -5.72 -1.09 -0.93
C GLY A 125 -6.38 -1.59 -2.22
N GLN A 126 -7.28 -0.80 -2.81
CA GLN A 126 -7.98 -1.16 -4.05
C GLN A 126 -7.02 -1.30 -5.23
N ILE A 127 -6.02 -0.41 -5.38
CA ILE A 127 -5.00 -0.55 -6.42
C ILE A 127 -4.21 -1.86 -6.25
N THR A 128 -3.87 -2.20 -4.99
CA THR A 128 -3.15 -3.43 -4.67
C THR A 128 -4.00 -4.66 -5.01
N LEU A 129 -5.27 -4.67 -4.60
CA LEU A 129 -6.20 -5.76 -4.88
C LEU A 129 -6.41 -5.94 -6.39
N ALA A 130 -6.64 -4.85 -7.12
CA ALA A 130 -6.77 -4.89 -8.58
C ALA A 130 -5.50 -5.45 -9.25
N THR A 131 -4.32 -5.02 -8.80
CA THR A 131 -3.04 -5.54 -9.30
C THR A 131 -2.90 -7.05 -9.07
N ILE A 132 -3.23 -7.54 -7.87
CA ILE A 132 -3.15 -8.97 -7.55
C ILE A 132 -4.14 -9.77 -8.41
N ARG A 133 -5.39 -9.31 -8.54
CA ARG A 133 -6.43 -9.92 -9.39
C ARG A 133 -5.98 -9.98 -10.86
N THR A 134 -5.40 -8.90 -11.40
CA THR A 134 -4.83 -8.91 -12.75
C THR A 134 -3.72 -9.94 -12.90
N ARG A 135 -2.81 -10.05 -11.92
CA ARG A 135 -1.72 -11.03 -11.96
C ARG A 135 -2.23 -12.49 -11.89
N GLN A 136 -3.42 -12.72 -11.33
CA GLN A 136 -4.08 -14.03 -11.36
C GLN A 136 -4.83 -14.31 -12.67
N GLY A 137 -4.93 -13.33 -13.58
CA GLY A 137 -5.73 -13.43 -14.80
C GLY A 137 -7.21 -13.14 -14.59
N GLU A 138 -7.62 -12.66 -13.42
CA GLU A 138 -9.02 -12.33 -13.11
C GLU A 138 -9.36 -10.89 -13.52
N LEU A 139 -9.36 -10.65 -14.84
CA LEU A 139 -9.41 -9.31 -15.43
C LEU A 139 -10.71 -8.57 -15.12
N GLU A 140 -11.85 -9.26 -15.15
CA GLU A 140 -13.16 -8.67 -14.83
C GLU A 140 -13.22 -8.18 -13.39
N ALA A 141 -12.73 -9.01 -12.45
CA ALA A 141 -12.68 -8.68 -11.03
C ALA A 141 -11.70 -7.52 -10.78
N ALA A 142 -10.53 -7.54 -11.43
CA ALA A 142 -9.56 -6.45 -11.35
C ALA A 142 -10.15 -5.12 -11.84
N CYS A 143 -10.82 -5.12 -13.01
CA CYS A 143 -11.44 -3.92 -13.56
C CYS A 143 -12.65 -3.46 -12.74
N ALA A 144 -13.39 -4.37 -12.12
CA ALA A 144 -14.50 -4.01 -11.21
C ALA A 144 -13.99 -3.25 -9.98
N VAL A 145 -12.97 -3.79 -9.29
CA VAL A 145 -12.29 -3.08 -8.20
C VAL A 145 -11.73 -1.75 -8.70
N GLY A 146 -11.17 -1.76 -9.92
CA GLY A 146 -10.61 -0.58 -10.55
C GLY A 146 -11.62 0.55 -10.74
N ARG A 147 -12.83 0.26 -11.22
CA ARG A 147 -13.89 1.27 -11.43
C ARG A 147 -14.34 1.92 -10.12
N GLU A 148 -14.48 1.15 -9.04
CA GLU A 148 -14.78 1.71 -7.72
C GLU A 148 -13.67 2.66 -7.25
N LEU A 149 -12.42 2.28 -7.50
CA LEU A 149 -11.22 3.05 -7.20
C LEU A 149 -11.26 4.42 -7.92
N LEU A 150 -11.63 4.45 -9.20
CA LEU A 150 -11.59 5.64 -10.04
C LEU A 150 -12.61 6.69 -9.57
N GLY A 151 -13.81 6.24 -9.16
CA GLY A 151 -14.82 7.11 -8.55
C GLY A 151 -14.32 7.80 -7.28
N ALA A 152 -13.50 7.13 -6.46
CA ALA A 152 -12.92 7.70 -5.26
C ALA A 152 -11.67 8.57 -5.51
N CYS A 153 -10.98 8.40 -6.65
CA CYS A 153 -9.72 9.09 -6.95
C CYS A 153 -9.89 10.53 -7.42
N GLY A 154 -11.04 10.90 -8.01
CA GLY A 154 -11.24 12.21 -8.64
C GLY A 154 -10.99 13.41 -7.73
N THR A 155 -11.13 13.24 -6.41
CA THR A 155 -10.99 14.32 -5.42
C THR A 155 -9.69 14.29 -4.62
N LEU A 156 -8.82 13.29 -4.85
CA LEU A 156 -7.62 13.08 -4.03
C LEU A 156 -6.37 13.69 -4.67
N GLY A 157 -5.84 14.78 -4.11
CA GLY A 157 -4.56 15.40 -4.49
C GLY A 157 -3.32 14.61 -4.04
N SER A 158 -3.13 13.38 -4.54
CA SER A 158 -1.99 12.53 -4.15
C SER A 158 -1.16 12.04 -5.34
N VAL A 159 0.06 12.59 -5.48
CA VAL A 159 1.06 12.15 -6.48
C VAL A 159 1.34 10.66 -6.40
N ARG A 160 1.46 10.11 -5.18
CA ARG A 160 1.71 8.68 -4.97
C ARG A 160 0.58 7.79 -5.51
N ILE A 161 -0.68 8.23 -5.41
CA ILE A 161 -1.80 7.48 -6.01
C ILE A 161 -1.65 7.50 -7.53
N THR A 162 -1.33 8.65 -8.13
CA THR A 162 -1.12 8.77 -9.59
C THR A 162 0.00 7.82 -10.08
N GLN A 163 1.11 7.72 -9.35
CA GLN A 163 2.19 6.77 -9.67
C GLN A 163 1.71 5.31 -9.63
N GLN A 164 0.95 4.93 -8.58
CA GLN A 164 0.45 3.55 -8.44
C GLN A 164 -0.62 3.21 -9.48
N LEU A 165 -1.42 4.19 -9.92
CA LEU A 165 -2.34 4.04 -11.04
C LEU A 165 -1.61 3.80 -12.36
N GLY A 166 -0.47 4.48 -12.58
CA GLY A 166 0.41 4.21 -13.71
C GLY A 166 0.96 2.79 -13.71
N GLU A 167 1.39 2.27 -12.55
CA GLU A 167 1.83 0.88 -12.45
C GLU A 167 0.70 -0.11 -12.70
N LEU A 168 -0.52 0.14 -12.20
CA LEU A 168 -1.69 -0.70 -12.50
C LEU A 168 -1.99 -0.71 -14.00
N ALA A 169 -1.95 0.45 -14.66
CA ALA A 169 -2.11 0.53 -16.12
C ALA A 169 -1.08 -0.36 -16.84
N ARG A 170 0.19 -0.27 -16.43
CA ARG A 170 1.29 -1.05 -17.01
C ARG A 170 1.12 -2.55 -16.83
N VAL A 171 0.54 -3.00 -15.71
CA VAL A 171 0.22 -4.41 -15.44
C VAL A 171 -0.95 -4.91 -16.29
N LEU A 172 -1.91 -4.03 -16.61
CA LEU A 172 -3.08 -4.35 -17.43
C LEU A 172 -2.83 -4.22 -18.94
N GLU A 173 -1.84 -3.44 -19.35
CA GLU A 173 -1.51 -3.17 -20.75
C GLU A 173 -1.40 -4.43 -21.65
N PRO A 174 -0.78 -5.54 -21.20
CA PRO A 174 -0.72 -6.77 -22.00
C PRO A 174 -2.09 -7.36 -22.35
N TYR A 175 -3.13 -7.00 -21.59
CA TYR A 175 -4.51 -7.49 -21.75
C TYR A 175 -5.43 -6.48 -22.45
N ARG A 176 -4.89 -5.41 -23.06
CA ARG A 176 -5.69 -4.35 -23.73
C ARG A 176 -6.65 -4.88 -24.79
N ALA A 177 -6.38 -6.02 -25.41
CA ALA A 177 -7.29 -6.64 -26.38
C ALA A 177 -8.64 -7.07 -25.76
N GLU A 178 -8.68 -7.32 -24.46
CA GLU A 178 -9.91 -7.64 -23.74
C GLU A 178 -10.74 -6.37 -23.53
N ARG A 179 -12.00 -6.39 -24.00
CA ARG A 179 -12.88 -5.21 -23.97
C ARG A 179 -12.98 -4.58 -22.58
N VAL A 180 -13.10 -5.39 -21.54
CA VAL A 180 -13.21 -4.90 -20.15
C VAL A 180 -11.96 -4.16 -19.69
N VAL A 181 -10.78 -4.55 -20.18
CA VAL A 181 -9.50 -3.93 -19.88
C VAL A 181 -9.32 -2.65 -20.69
N ALA A 182 -9.62 -2.67 -21.99
CA ALA A 182 -9.59 -1.47 -22.84
C ALA A 182 -10.46 -0.34 -22.25
N GLU A 183 -11.73 -0.64 -21.95
CA GLU A 183 -12.66 0.32 -21.35
C GLU A 183 -12.13 0.88 -20.02
N PHE A 184 -11.52 0.03 -19.19
CA PHE A 184 -10.95 0.47 -17.93
C PHE A 184 -9.70 1.35 -18.12
N LEU A 185 -8.81 1.01 -19.04
CA LEU A 185 -7.60 1.79 -19.32
C LEU A 185 -7.95 3.18 -19.87
N ASP A 186 -8.95 3.29 -20.73
CA ASP A 186 -9.45 4.58 -21.23
C ASP A 186 -10.03 5.44 -20.09
N CYS A 187 -10.83 4.84 -19.19
CA CYS A 187 -11.33 5.53 -17.99
C CYS A 187 -10.20 6.00 -17.08
N LEU A 188 -9.19 5.15 -16.87
CA LEU A 188 -8.03 5.43 -16.02
C LEU A 188 -7.21 6.60 -16.58
N GLU A 189 -7.02 6.65 -17.89
CA GLU A 189 -6.33 7.76 -18.57
C GLU A 189 -7.07 9.09 -18.36
N ALA A 190 -8.39 9.12 -18.59
CA ALA A 190 -9.20 10.32 -18.37
C ALA A 190 -9.11 10.83 -16.92
N VAL A 191 -9.16 9.92 -15.93
CA VAL A 191 -9.00 10.28 -14.52
C VAL A 191 -7.59 10.81 -14.22
N ASN A 192 -6.55 10.21 -14.80
CA ASN A 192 -5.18 10.71 -14.61
C ASN A 192 -4.98 12.11 -15.22
N GLN A 193 -5.57 12.39 -16.38
CA GLN A 193 -5.56 13.72 -16.99
C GLN A 193 -6.25 14.76 -16.08
N GLN A 194 -7.44 14.44 -15.56
CA GLN A 194 -8.14 15.30 -14.61
C GLN A 194 -7.31 15.55 -13.34
N ARG A 195 -6.68 14.50 -12.80
CA ARG A 195 -5.83 14.59 -11.61
C ARG A 195 -4.56 15.42 -11.84
N ALA A 196 -3.98 15.37 -13.04
CA ALA A 196 -2.83 16.20 -13.40
C ALA A 196 -3.18 17.69 -13.33
N LEU A 197 -4.36 18.08 -13.82
CA LEU A 197 -4.85 19.47 -13.73
C LEU A 197 -5.03 19.91 -12.27
N LEU A 198 -5.61 19.06 -11.42
CA LEU A 198 -5.78 19.34 -9.99
C LEU A 198 -4.43 19.54 -9.28
N LEU A 199 -3.44 18.68 -9.56
CA LEU A 199 -2.12 18.76 -8.94
C LEU A 199 -1.31 19.97 -9.43
N ALA A 200 -1.49 20.37 -10.70
CA ALA A 200 -0.89 21.59 -11.24
C ALA A 200 -1.45 22.85 -10.54
N GLY A 201 -2.75 22.90 -10.28
CA GLY A 201 -3.39 24.00 -9.55
C GLY A 201 -2.93 24.14 -8.10
N ILE A 202 -2.56 23.04 -7.43
CA ILE A 202 -2.00 23.06 -6.06
C ILE A 202 -0.54 23.54 -6.05
N SER A 203 0.20 23.36 -7.15
CA SER A 203 1.63 23.69 -7.25
C SER A 203 1.92 25.12 -7.73
N ALA A 204 0.90 25.87 -8.16
CA ALA A 204 1.05 27.27 -8.52
C ALA A 204 1.27 28.11 -7.25
N PRO A 205 2.35 28.90 -7.14
CA PRO A 205 2.55 29.76 -5.99
C PRO A 205 1.39 30.77 -5.91
N HIS A 206 0.76 30.89 -4.75
CA HIS A 206 -0.07 32.04 -4.43
C HIS A 206 0.81 33.29 -4.59
N THR A 207 0.68 34.01 -5.71
CA THR A 207 1.14 35.38 -5.83
C THR A 207 0.30 36.22 -4.87
N GLY A 208 0.72 36.26 -3.60
CA GLY A 208 0.21 37.17 -2.60
C GLY A 208 0.40 38.58 -3.11
N GLY A 209 -0.71 39.29 -3.32
CA GLY A 209 -0.72 40.68 -3.74
C GLY A 209 0.10 41.52 -2.78
N ALA A 210 1.04 42.28 -3.32
CA ALA A 210 1.63 43.41 -2.63
C ALA A 210 0.51 44.44 -2.40
N VAL A 211 0.14 44.62 -1.14
CA VAL A 211 -0.64 45.78 -0.70
C VAL A 211 0.33 46.95 -0.66
N THR A 212 0.06 47.93 -1.51
CA THR A 212 0.67 49.28 -1.53
C THR A 212 0.30 50.08 -0.29
#